data_AF-A0A7U2R917-F1
#
_entry.id   AF-A0A7U2R917-F1
#
_cell.length_a   1.000
_cell.length_b   1.000
_cell.length_c   1.000
_cell.angle_alpha   90.00
_cell.angle_beta   90.00
_cell.angle_gamma   90.00
#
_symmetry.space_group_name_H-M   'P 1'
#
loop_
_entity.id
_entity.type
_entity.pdbx_description
1 polymer ?
#
loop_
_entity_poly.entity_id
_entity_poly.type
_entity_poly.pdbx_seq_one_letter_code
_entity_poly.pdbx_strand_id
1 'polypeptide(L)'
;MITTLQYNYGFEYKNVRYVWKSKKLFRLPYVKNNRSYSFLEIPAYCPKTTIVYNIQKDKLTQNRLKSITKKVDWTAEIIEDSDCPF
;
A
#
# COMPACT_ATOMS: atom_id res chain seq x y z
N MET A 1 8.18 9.30 -18.33
CA MET A 1 8.80 7.97 -18.15
C MET A 1 7.87 7.08 -17.32
N ILE A 2 7.54 5.86 -17.78
CA ILE A 2 6.68 4.93 -17.01
C ILE A 2 7.58 3.99 -16.22
N THR A 3 7.56 4.10 -14.89
CA THR A 3 8.29 3.21 -14.00
C THR A 3 7.36 2.10 -13.54
N THR A 4 7.64 0.86 -13.97
CA THR A 4 6.92 -0.32 -13.49
C THR A 4 7.59 -0.83 -12.22
N LEU A 5 6.90 -0.76 -11.09
CA LEU A 5 7.38 -1.30 -9.82
C LEU A 5 6.77 -2.69 -9.59
N GLN A 6 7.63 -3.70 -9.46
CA GLN A 6 7.26 -5.03 -8.99
C GLN A 6 7.32 -5.11 -7.48
N TYR A 7 6.28 -5.67 -6.87
CA TYR A 7 6.17 -5.91 -5.44
C TYR A 7 5.98 -7.39 -5.18
N ASN A 8 6.91 -7.96 -4.40
CA ASN A 8 6.95 -9.39 -4.08
C ASN A 8 6.13 -9.76 -2.83
N TYR A 9 5.75 -8.76 -2.03
CA TYR A 9 5.09 -8.95 -0.74
C TYR A 9 3.95 -7.96 -0.57
N GLY A 10 2.79 -8.48 -0.15
CA GLY A 10 1.59 -7.67 -0.01
C GLY A 10 0.46 -8.45 0.63
N PHE A 11 -0.66 -7.78 0.81
CA PHE A 11 -1.89 -8.38 1.29
C PHE A 11 -3.09 -7.62 0.74
N GLU A 12 -4.23 -8.29 0.76
CA GLU A 12 -5.51 -7.67 0.46
C GLU A 12 -6.30 -7.50 1.76
N TYR A 13 -6.83 -6.30 1.98
CA TYR A 13 -7.67 -6.00 3.14
C TYR A 13 -8.87 -5.18 2.70
N LYS A 14 -10.08 -5.71 2.96
CA LYS A 14 -11.36 -5.07 2.58
C LYS A 14 -11.39 -4.66 1.09
N ASN A 15 -10.96 -5.58 0.21
CA ASN A 15 -10.86 -5.42 -1.25
C ASN A 15 -9.90 -4.30 -1.70
N VAL A 16 -8.91 -3.96 -0.88
CA VAL A 16 -7.84 -3.02 -1.24
C VAL A 16 -6.50 -3.70 -1.06
N ARG A 17 -5.65 -3.52 -2.08
CA ARG A 17 -4.34 -4.13 -2.14
C ARG A 17 -3.30 -3.22 -1.49
N TYR A 18 -2.49 -3.83 -0.63
CA TYR A 18 -1.37 -3.20 0.04
C TYR A 18 -0.09 -3.95 -0.24
N VAL A 19 0.99 -3.23 -0.46
CA VAL A 19 2.30 -3.78 -0.82
C VAL A 19 3.38 -3.24 0.10
N TRP A 20 4.39 -4.07 0.33
CA TRP A 20 5.58 -3.68 1.07
C TRP A 20 6.67 -3.25 0.10
N LYS A 21 7.24 -2.06 0.31
CA LYS A 21 8.41 -1.55 -0.41
C LYS A 21 9.38 -0.96 0.59
N SER A 22 10.63 -1.40 0.59
CA SER A 22 11.67 -0.86 1.49
C SER A 22 11.25 -0.81 2.97
N LYS A 23 10.59 -1.86 3.48
CA LYS A 23 10.02 -1.98 4.84
C LYS A 23 8.88 -1.00 5.17
N LYS A 24 8.41 -0.22 4.20
CA LYS A 24 7.25 0.67 4.31
C LYS A 24 6.03 0.03 3.65
N LEU A 25 4.86 0.42 4.13
CA LEU A 25 3.58 -0.07 3.63
C LEU A 25 2.99 0.94 2.66
N PHE A 26 2.62 0.48 1.47
CA PHE A 26 1.96 1.29 0.46
C PHE A 26 0.61 0.70 0.09
N ARG A 27 -0.32 1.58 -0.25
CA ARG A 27 -1.60 1.24 -0.84
C ARG A 27 -1.49 1.36 -2.34
N LEU A 28 -1.87 0.31 -3.07
CA LEU A 28 -1.95 0.37 -4.53
C LEU A 28 -3.12 1.26 -4.98
N PRO A 29 -3.02 1.88 -6.17
CA PRO A 29 -4.14 2.63 -6.73
C PRO A 29 -5.32 1.70 -7.01
N TYR A 30 -6.53 2.15 -6.71
CA TYR A 30 -7.76 1.40 -6.94
C TYR A 30 -8.94 2.34 -7.08
N VAL A 31 -10.01 1.85 -7.71
CA VAL A 31 -11.28 2.58 -7.84
C VAL A 31 -12.33 1.90 -6.98
N LYS A 32 -13.04 2.68 -6.16
CA LYS A 32 -14.17 2.19 -5.35
C LYS A 32 -15.27 3.23 -5.32
N ASN A 33 -16.50 2.84 -5.66
CA ASN A 33 -17.68 3.71 -5.65
C ASN A 33 -17.46 5.03 -6.41
N ASN A 34 -16.94 4.94 -7.64
CA ASN A 34 -16.59 6.09 -8.50
C ASN A 34 -15.54 7.05 -7.91
N ARG A 35 -14.82 6.65 -6.86
CA ARG A 35 -13.68 7.39 -6.31
C ARG A 35 -12.39 6.67 -6.67
N SER A 36 -11.47 7.41 -7.26
CA SER A 36 -10.11 6.96 -7.54
C SER A 36 -9.23 7.24 -6.33
N TYR A 37 -8.53 6.22 -5.87
CA TYR A 37 -7.55 6.33 -4.80
C TYR A 37 -6.17 6.16 -5.42
N SER A 38 -5.30 7.13 -5.18
CA SER A 38 -3.91 7.09 -5.66
C SER A 38 -3.06 6.11 -4.85
N PHE A 39 -1.88 5.82 -5.40
CA PHE A 39 -0.79 5.19 -4.67
C PHE A 39 -0.40 6.06 -3.46
N LEU A 40 -0.35 5.47 -2.27
CA LEU A 40 -0.14 6.23 -1.04
C LEU A 40 0.68 5.42 -0.03
N GLU A 41 1.70 6.05 0.58
CA GLU A 41 2.39 5.49 1.74
C GLU A 41 1.48 5.55 2.97
N ILE A 42 1.34 4.42 3.68
CA ILE A 42 0.57 4.38 4.92
C ILE A 42 1.50 4.70 6.08
N PRO A 43 1.26 5.79 6.83
CA PRO A 43 2.05 6.11 7.99
C PRO A 43 1.85 5.04 9.07
N ALA A 44 2.96 4.60 9.63
CA ALA A 44 2.99 3.78 10.83
C ALA A 44 3.16 4.70 12.06
N TYR A 45 2.57 4.32 13.18
CA TYR A 45 2.79 5.00 14.46
C TYR A 45 3.07 3.99 15.56
N CYS A 46 3.88 4.38 16.54
CA CYS A 46 4.24 3.56 17.69
C CYS A 46 3.72 4.23 18.96
N PRO A 47 2.52 3.86 19.46
CA PRO A 47 1.94 4.52 20.63
C PRO A 47 2.70 4.19 21.93
N LYS A 48 3.35 3.03 22.04
CA LYS A 48 4.16 2.62 23.21
C LYS A 48 5.31 1.69 22.82
N THR A 49 4.99 0.49 22.33
CA THR A 49 5.99 -0.56 22.00
C THR A 49 5.69 -1.33 20.72
N THR A 50 4.48 -1.20 20.19
CA THR A 50 4.02 -1.96 19.01
C THR A 50 3.77 -1.01 17.86
N ILE A 51 4.31 -1.32 16.68
CA ILE A 51 4.03 -0.56 15.46
C ILE A 51 2.60 -0.87 14.99
N VAL A 52 1.82 0.18 14.77
CA VAL A 52 0.43 0.12 14.32
C VAL A 52 0.28 0.92 13.03
N TYR A 53 -0.52 0.38 12.11
CA TYR A 53 -0.86 1.01 10.84
C TYR A 53 -2.35 1.35 10.84
N ASN A 54 -2.69 2.52 10.31
CA ASN A 54 -4.08 2.91 10.11
C ASN A 54 -4.52 2.51 8.69
N ILE A 55 -5.28 1.43 8.60
CA ILE A 55 -5.70 0.84 7.33
C ILE A 55 -7.21 0.90 7.29
N GLN A 56 -7.74 1.76 6.40
CA GLN A 56 -9.19 1.97 6.23
C GLN A 56 -9.94 2.25 7.55
N LYS A 57 -9.40 3.14 8.40
CA LYS A 57 -9.93 3.49 9.74
C LYS A 57 -9.78 2.39 10.80
N ASP A 58 -9.23 1.23 10.45
CA ASP A 58 -8.88 0.20 11.41
C ASP A 58 -7.42 0.34 11.85
N LYS A 59 -7.16 0.03 13.11
CA LYS A 59 -5.81 -0.03 13.67
C LYS A 59 -5.30 -1.46 13.60
N LEU A 60 -4.36 -1.74 12.70
CA LEU A 60 -3.74 -3.06 12.55
C LEU A 60 -2.31 -3.04 13.08
N THR A 61 -2.01 -3.98 13.99
CA THR A 61 -0.65 -4.16 14.52
C THR A 61 0.26 -4.84 13.50
N GLN A 62 1.55 -4.59 13.59
CA GLN A 62 2.54 -5.23 12.72
C GLN A 62 2.49 -6.77 12.78
N ASN A 63 2.20 -7.37 13.95
CA ASN A 63 2.04 -8.82 14.08
C ASN A 63 0.86 -9.36 13.26
N ARG A 64 -0.26 -8.64 13.28
CA ARG A 64 -1.44 -9.00 12.47
C ARG A 64 -1.19 -8.76 10.99
N LEU A 65 -0.40 -7.75 10.62
CA LEU A 65 0.02 -7.57 9.24
C LEU A 65 0.93 -8.70 8.77
N LYS A 66 1.86 -9.16 9.61
CA LYS A 66 2.72 -10.30 9.32
C LYS A 66 1.91 -11.56 9.00
N SER A 67 0.84 -11.83 9.74
CA SER A 67 0.02 -13.04 9.51
C SER A 67 -0.83 -12.99 8.24
N ILE A 68 -1.24 -11.81 7.78
CA ILE A 68 -2.01 -11.65 6.52
C ILE A 68 -1.12 -11.42 5.30
N THR A 69 0.14 -11.02 5.50
CA THR A 69 1.09 -10.76 4.40
C THR A 69 1.41 -12.06 3.69
N LYS A 70 1.29 -12.03 2.37
CA LYS A 70 1.58 -13.14 1.48
C LYS A 70 2.60 -12.70 0.44
N LYS A 71 3.27 -13.69 -0.16
CA LYS A 71 4.04 -13.46 -1.38
C LYS A 71 3.05 -13.19 -2.51
N VAL A 72 3.25 -12.08 -3.21
CA VAL A 72 2.40 -11.63 -4.33
C VAL A 72 3.33 -11.15 -5.43
N ASP A 73 2.94 -11.27 -6.69
CA ASP A 73 3.69 -10.70 -7.82
C ASP A 73 2.85 -9.58 -8.44
N TRP A 74 2.65 -8.50 -7.69
CA TRP A 74 1.86 -7.36 -8.14
C TRP A 74 2.73 -6.28 -8.75
N THR A 75 2.25 -5.69 -9.84
CA THR A 75 2.89 -4.55 -10.50
C THR A 75 2.07 -3.29 -10.29
N ALA A 76 2.75 -2.15 -10.13
CA ALA A 76 2.13 -0.84 -10.24
C ALA A 76 2.94 0.01 -11.22
N GLU A 77 2.25 0.63 -12.15
CA GLU A 77 2.81 1.59 -13.08
C GLU A 77 2.69 2.98 -12.45
N ILE A 78 3.82 3.64 -12.24
CA ILE A 78 3.88 5.04 -11.82
C ILE A 78 4.36 5.83 -13.02
N ILE A 79 3.53 6.80 -13.43
CA ILE A 79 3.87 7.74 -14.50
C ILE A 79 4.61 8.90 -13.83
N GLU A 80 5.89 9.04 -14.13
CA GLU A 80 6.68 10.23 -13.81
C GLU A 80 7.07 10.85 -15.16
N ASP A 81 6.23 11.74 -15.67
CA ASP A 81 6.47 12.44 -16.93
C ASP A 81 6.22 13.94 -16.78
N SER A 82 7.15 14.76 -17.28
CA SER A 82 7.06 16.23 -17.21
C SER A 82 6.00 16.80 -18.14
N ASP A 83 5.62 16.07 -19.20
CA ASP A 83 4.50 16.42 -20.08
C ASP A 83 3.15 15.88 -19.57
N CYS A 84 3.16 15.13 -18.45
CA CYS A 84 1.93 14.72 -17.81
C CYS A 84 1.30 15.95 -17.14
N PRO A 85 0.02 16.28 -17.41
CA PRO A 85 -0.59 17.51 -16.90
C PRO A 85 -0.90 17.52 -15.39
N PHE A 86 -0.40 16.54 -14.63
CA PHE A 86 -0.62 16.37 -13.19
C PHE A 86 0.56 15.68 -12.50
#